data_AF-A0A1M5WV88-F1
#
_entry.id   AF-A0A1M5WV88-F1
#
_cell.length_a   1.000
_cell.length_b   1.000
_cell.length_c   1.000
_cell.angle_alpha   90.00
_cell.angle_beta   90.00
_cell.angle_gamma   90.00
#
_symmetry.space_group_name_H-M   'P 1'
#
loop_
_entity.id
_entity.type
_entity.pdbx_description
1 polymer ?
#
loop_
_entity_poly.entity_id
_entity_poly.type
_entity_poly.pdbx_seq_one_letter_code
_entity_poly.pdbx_strand_id
1 'polypeptide(L)' 'MSNSKLLERIEMKREKMLSLSNSHALTSEAVINSSIELDALILEYVTTTNYNRKN' A
#
# COMPACT_ATOMS: atom_id res chain seq x y z
N MET A 1 11.45 9.86 -6.73
CA MET A 1 10.64 8.81 -7.41
C MET A 1 9.36 9.47 -7.87
N SER A 2 8.99 9.38 -9.15
CA SER A 2 7.74 9.99 -9.63
C SER A 2 6.56 9.40 -8.85
N ASN A 3 5.69 10.26 -8.29
CA ASN A 3 4.51 9.86 -7.52
C ASN A 3 3.64 8.81 -8.24
N SER A 4 3.67 8.78 -9.58
CA SER A 4 2.95 7.78 -10.38
C SER A 4 3.41 6.34 -10.14
N LYS A 5 4.71 6.08 -9.98
CA LYS A 5 5.24 4.73 -9.73
C LYS A 5 4.88 4.22 -8.35
N LEU A 6 4.79 5.14 -7.37
CA LEU A 6 4.40 4.79 -6.01
C LEU A 6 2.89 4.48 -5.94
N LEU A 7 2.05 5.28 -6.61
CA LEU A 7 0.62 5.00 -6.75
C LEU A 7 0.34 3.66 -7.43
N GLU A 8 1.06 3.35 -8.52
CA GLU A 8 0.93 2.06 -9.21
C GLU A 8 1.22 0.88 -8.28
N ARG A 9 2.29 0.98 -7.48
CA ARG A 9 2.63 -0.04 -6.48
C ARG A 9 1.57 -0.17 -5.38
N ILE A 10 0.98 0.94 -4.94
CA ILE A 10 -0.12 0.94 -3.96
C ILE A 10 -1.32 0.19 -4.52
N GLU A 11 -1.75 0.48 -5.75
CA GLU A 11 -2.90 -0.21 -6.36
C GLU A 11 -2.62 -1.71 -6.57
N MET A 12 -1.44 -2.08 -7.06
CA MET A 12 -1.06 -3.49 -7.18
C MET A 12 -1.11 -4.23 -5.82
N LYS A 13 -0.65 -3.58 -4.75
CA LYS A 13 -0.66 -4.17 -3.40
C LYS A 13 -2.07 -4.24 -2.82
N ARG A 14 -2.91 -3.25 -3.13
CA ARG A 14 -4.33 -3.25 -2.76
C ARG A 14 -5.08 -4.41 -3.42
N GLU A 15 -4.91 -4.62 -4.72
CA GLU A 15 -5.52 -5.75 -5.42
C GLU A 15 -5.06 -7.11 -4.87
N LYS A 16 -3.76 -7.23 -4.54
CA LYS A 16 -3.22 -8.43 -3.89
C LYS A 16 -3.87 -8.65 -2.52
N MET A 17 -3.99 -7.61 -1.70
CA MET A 17 -4.61 -7.71 -0.37
C MET A 17 -6.09 -8.11 -0.46
N LEU A 18 -6.84 -7.55 -1.42
CA LEU A 18 -8.24 -7.92 -1.67
C LEU A 18 -8.36 -9.38 -2.09
N SER A 19 -7.48 -9.83 -2.99
CA SER A 19 -7.45 -11.23 -3.44
C SER A 19 -7.12 -12.19 -2.28
N LEU A 20 -6.16 -11.82 -1.43
CA LEU A 20 -5.81 -12.59 -0.24
C LEU A 20 -6.96 -12.59 0.78
N SER A 21 -7.62 -11.46 1.01
CA SER A 21 -8.74 -11.34 1.96
C SER A 21 -9.99 -12.11 1.51
N ASN A 22 -10.16 -12.30 0.20
CA ASN A 22 -11.23 -13.12 -0.37
C ASN A 22 -10.92 -14.63 -0.28
N SER A 23 -9.64 -15.01 -0.23
CA SER A 23 -9.20 -16.42 -0.27
C SER A 23 -8.72 -16.95 1.09
N HIS A 24 -8.31 -16.08 2.00
CA HIS A 24 -7.77 -16.40 3.31
C HIS A 24 -8.50 -15.60 4.39
N ALA A 25 -8.47 -16.11 5.63
CA ALA A 25 -8.98 -15.36 6.77
C ALA A 25 -8.22 -14.03 6.93
N LEU A 26 -8.92 -12.98 7.36
CA LEU A 26 -8.31 -11.66 7.58
C LEU A 26 -7.18 -11.68 8.62
N THR A 27 -7.21 -12.66 9.53
CA THR A 27 -6.18 -12.90 10.55
C THR A 27 -5.04 -13.78 10.04
N SER A 28 -5.08 -14.21 8.78
CA SER A 28 -3.96 -14.97 8.20
C SER A 28 -2.74 -14.07 8.08
N GLU A 29 -1.57 -14.64 8.34
CA GLU A 29 -0.30 -13.93 8.27
C GLU A 29 -0.06 -13.29 6.89
N ALA A 30 -0.55 -13.93 5.82
CA ALA A 30 -0.48 -13.40 4.47
C ALA A 30 -1.29 -12.09 4.30
N VAL A 31 -2.50 -12.01 4.85
CA VAL A 31 -3.33 -10.80 4.80
C VAL A 31 -2.76 -9.71 5.71
N ILE A 32 -2.30 -10.08 6.91
CA ILE A 32 -1.67 -9.14 7.86
C ILE A 32 -0.42 -8.52 7.25
N ASN A 33 0.51 -9.34 6.72
CA ASN A 33 1.73 -8.84 6.09
C ASN A 33 1.41 -7.97 4.86
N SER A 34 0.43 -8.38 4.05
CA SER A 34 -0.02 -7.56 2.92
C SER A 34 -0.62 -6.22 3.37
N SER A 35 -1.30 -6.17 4.53
CA SER A 35 -1.84 -4.95 5.11
C SER A 35 -0.73 -4.01 5.59
N ILE A 36 0.28 -4.55 6.29
CA ILE A 36 1.42 -3.77 6.79
C ILE A 36 2.20 -3.15 5.62
N GLU A 37 2.45 -3.94 4.58
CA GLU A 37 3.15 -3.45 3.38
C GLU A 37 2.36 -2.36 2.66
N LEU A 38 1.03 -2.49 2.55
CA LEU A 38 0.18 -1.49 1.93
C LEU A 38 0.18 -0.17 2.73
N ASP A 39 0.08 -0.27 4.06
CA ASP A 39 0.10 0.89 4.96
C ASP A 39 1.43 1.67 4.84
N ALA A 40 2.56 0.96 4.79
CA ALA A 40 3.88 1.57 4.60
C ALA A 40 3.98 2.35 3.28
N LEU A 41 3.44 1.81 2.18
CA LEU A 41 3.45 2.49 0.88
C LEU A 41 2.54 3.72 0.87
N ILE A 42 1.37 3.65 1.51
CA ILE A 42 0.47 4.80 1.67
C ILE A 42 1.15 5.88 2.49
N LEU A 43 1.82 5.52 3.59
CA LEU A 43 2.57 6.47 4.42
C LEU A 43 3.71 7.13 3.63
N GLU A 44 4.45 6.36 2.82
CA GLU A 44 5.48 6.90 1.93
C GLU A 44 4.87 7.92 0.95
N TYR A 45 3.71 7.60 0.36
CA TYR A 45 3.03 8.47 -0.59
C TYR A 45 2.54 9.76 0.06
N VAL A 46 1.89 9.68 1.22
CA VAL A 46 1.40 10.84 1.97
C VAL A 46 2.58 11.72 2.43
N THR A 47 3.67 11.11 2.90
CA THR A 47 4.87 11.85 3.32
C THR A 47 5.53 12.55 2.14
N THR A 48 5.69 11.85 1.01
CA THR A 48 6.30 12.40 -0.20
C THR A 48 5.45 13.53 -0.77
N THR A 49 4.12 13.36 -0.83
CA THR A 49 3.21 14.40 -1.33
C THR A 49 3.15 15.61 -0.40
N ASN A 50 3.15 15.42 0.92
CA ASN A 50 3.18 16.51 1.88
C ASN A 50 4.52 17.26 1.90
N TYR A 51 5.65 16.57 1.68
CA TYR A 51 6.96 17.21 1.53
C TYR A 51 7.01 18.11 0.28
N ASN A 52 6.48 17.63 -0.84
CA ASN A 52 6.43 18.40 -2.10
C ASN A 52 5.49 19.62 -2.05
N ARG A 53 4.57 19.70 -1.08
CA ARG A 53 3.67 20.86 -0.89
C ARG A 53 4.28 21.99 -0.08
N LYS A 54 5.38 21.74 0.64
CA LYS A 54 6.05 22.72 1.53
C LYS A 54 7.27 23.41 0.90
N ASN A 55 7.69 22.96 -0.28
CA ASN A 55 8.75 23.57 -1.10
C ASN A 55 8.14 24.26 -2.31
#